data_AF-A0A2V9L025-F1
#
_entry.id   AF-A0A2V9L025-F1
#
_cell.length_a   1.000
_cell.length_b   1.000
_cell.length_c   1.000
_cell.angle_alpha   90.00
_cell.angle_beta   90.00
_cell.angle_gamma   90.00
#
_symmetry.space_group_name_H-M   'P 1'
#
loop_
_entity.id
_entity.type
_entity.pdbx_description
1 polymer ?
#
loop_
_entity_poly.entity_id
_entity_poly.type
_entity_poly.pdbx_seq_one_letter_code
_entity_poly.pdbx_strand_id
1 'polypeptide(L)'
;MSVVVRTKSAPATFTLPIKKALAEVLPDRPVSNVETMEQVVRDSTRSRRFPMLLLATFAVLALVLAAIGIIGVVSYSVEQRTHEIGIRVALGARSVDVLRLVLGGSMKWVLAGLTLGIAGSLGLAHLLRDLLYGVRPTDPLVLGAVSVLLTSVALVACYVPARRATKVDPMVALRYE
;
A
#
# COMPACT_ATOMS: atom_id res chain seq x y z
N MET A 1 -34.48 -24.37 3.88
CA MET A 1 -34.03 -24.97 5.15
C MET A 1 -32.60 -25.42 4.95
N SER A 2 -31.63 -24.87 5.69
CA SER A 2 -30.23 -25.28 5.60
C SER A 2 -29.94 -26.29 6.70
N VAL A 3 -29.36 -27.44 6.34
CA VAL A 3 -28.90 -28.45 7.31
C VAL A 3 -27.38 -28.39 7.33
N VAL A 4 -26.81 -28.08 8.48
CA VAL A 4 -25.35 -28.00 8.67
C VAL A 4 -24.91 -29.24 9.45
N VAL A 5 -24.00 -30.02 8.88
CA VAL A 5 -23.48 -31.24 9.49
C VAL A 5 -21.99 -31.08 9.74
N ARG A 6 -21.53 -31.34 10.97
CA ARG A 6 -20.12 -31.29 11.34
C ARG A 6 -19.53 -32.70 11.30
N THR A 7 -18.53 -32.92 10.45
CA THR A 7 -17.82 -34.20 10.34
C THR A 7 -16.41 -34.07 10.94
N LYS A 8 -15.86 -35.18 11.48
CA LYS A 8 -14.46 -35.23 11.96
C LYS A 8 -13.46 -35.54 10.85
N SER A 9 -13.94 -35.98 9.69
CA SER A 9 -13.19 -36.43 8.51
C SER A 9 -13.63 -35.68 7.25
N ALA A 10 -12.88 -35.85 6.16
CA ALA A 10 -13.01 -35.08 4.92
C ALA A 10 -14.49 -34.95 4.47
N PRO A 11 -15.07 -33.73 4.47
CA PRO A 11 -16.50 -33.50 4.21
C PRO A 11 -16.98 -34.05 2.86
N ALA A 12 -16.09 -34.08 1.87
CA ALA A 12 -16.36 -34.62 0.54
C ALA A 12 -16.75 -36.10 0.54
N THR A 13 -16.34 -36.88 1.55
CA THR A 13 -16.63 -38.32 1.67
C THR A 13 -18.06 -38.59 2.19
N PHE A 14 -18.66 -37.62 2.89
CA PHE A 14 -19.97 -37.75 3.52
C PHE A 14 -21.12 -37.16 2.67
N THR A 15 -20.81 -36.54 1.53
CA THR A 15 -21.80 -35.99 0.59
C THR A 15 -22.80 -37.04 0.13
N LEU A 16 -22.34 -38.22 -0.33
CA LEU A 16 -23.21 -39.32 -0.77
C LEU A 16 -24.03 -39.95 0.36
N PRO A 17 -23.42 -40.36 1.49
CA PRO A 17 -24.15 -40.93 2.64
C PRO A 17 -25.23 -40.00 3.20
N ILE A 18 -24.91 -38.71 3.36
CA ILE A 18 -25.86 -37.71 3.86
C ILE A 18 -27.00 -37.50 2.86
N LYS A 19 -26.69 -37.46 1.55
CA LYS A 19 -27.71 -37.32 0.50
C LYS A 19 -28.69 -38.51 0.48
N LYS A 20 -28.19 -39.74 0.67
CA LYS A 20 -29.03 -40.94 0.80
C LYS A 20 -29.92 -40.89 2.04
N ALA A 21 -29.34 -40.59 3.21
CA ALA A 21 -30.11 -40.49 4.46
C ALA A 21 -31.18 -39.39 4.40
N LEU A 22 -30.90 -38.25 3.77
CA LEU A 22 -31.90 -37.20 3.56
C LEU A 22 -32.99 -37.62 2.58
N ALA A 23 -32.65 -38.38 1.53
CA ALA A 23 -33.63 -38.85 0.55
C ALA A 23 -34.60 -39.88 1.15
N GLU A 24 -34.17 -40.68 2.12
CA GLU A 24 -35.04 -41.62 2.86
C GLU A 24 -36.01 -40.91 3.81
N VAL A 25 -35.57 -39.83 4.45
CA VAL A 25 -36.39 -39.07 5.42
C VAL A 25 -37.27 -38.01 4.73
N LEU A 26 -36.85 -37.48 3.58
CA LEU A 26 -37.49 -36.38 2.85
C LEU A 26 -37.55 -36.65 1.32
N PRO A 27 -38.31 -37.66 0.87
CA PRO A 27 -38.36 -38.06 -0.55
C PRO A 27 -38.91 -36.98 -1.50
N ASP A 28 -39.78 -36.09 -1.03
CA ASP A 28 -40.38 -35.01 -1.85
C ASP A 28 -39.47 -33.79 -2.04
N ARG A 29 -38.23 -33.80 -1.54
CA ARG A 29 -37.32 -32.64 -1.63
C ARG A 29 -35.98 -33.02 -2.26
N PRO A 30 -35.72 -32.61 -3.51
CA PRO A 30 -34.43 -32.86 -4.14
C PRO A 30 -33.31 -32.12 -3.40
N VAL A 31 -32.35 -32.88 -2.89
CA VAL A 31 -31.12 -32.35 -2.28
C VAL A 31 -30.21 -31.84 -3.40
N SER A 32 -30.29 -30.54 -3.63
CA SER A 32 -29.47 -29.78 -4.58
C SER A 32 -28.57 -28.81 -3.80
N ASN A 33 -27.31 -28.64 -4.23
CA ASN A 33 -26.23 -27.91 -3.55
C ASN A 33 -25.75 -28.50 -2.21
N VAL A 34 -25.06 -29.64 -2.27
CA VAL A 34 -24.21 -30.09 -1.15
C VAL A 34 -22.84 -29.46 -1.33
N GLU A 35 -22.59 -28.38 -0.58
CA GLU A 35 -21.30 -27.69 -0.56
C GLU A 35 -20.61 -27.87 0.79
N THR A 36 -19.29 -27.99 0.76
CA THR A 36 -18.49 -27.93 1.99
C THR A 36 -18.53 -26.52 2.57
N MET A 37 -18.43 -26.37 3.90
CA MET A 37 -18.35 -25.01 4.48
C MET A 37 -17.14 -24.22 3.96
N GLU A 38 -16.08 -24.89 3.53
CA GLU A 38 -14.95 -24.25 2.85
C GLU A 38 -15.32 -23.64 1.50
N GLN A 39 -16.20 -24.30 0.73
CA GLN A 39 -16.73 -23.75 -0.52
C GLN A 39 -17.67 -22.57 -0.26
N VAL A 40 -18.58 -22.69 0.72
CA VAL A 40 -19.50 -21.61 1.09
C VAL A 40 -18.74 -20.37 1.57
N VAL A 41 -17.71 -20.54 2.40
CA VAL A 41 -16.84 -19.45 2.84
C VAL A 41 -16.06 -18.86 1.66
N ARG A 42 -15.51 -19.70 0.78
CA ARG A 42 -14.73 -19.25 -0.39
C ARG A 42 -15.59 -18.45 -1.37
N ASP A 43 -16.82 -18.88 -1.63
CA ASP A 43 -17.78 -18.15 -2.49
C ASP A 43 -18.27 -16.86 -1.83
N SER A 44 -18.50 -16.86 -0.52
CA SER A 44 -18.82 -15.64 0.24
C SER A 44 -17.69 -14.61 0.20
N THR A 45 -16.43 -15.07 0.13
CA THR A 45 -15.26 -14.17 0.05
C THR A 45 -14.96 -13.73 -1.39
N ARG A 46 -15.47 -14.45 -2.40
CA ARG A 46 -15.17 -14.21 -3.83
C ARG A 46 -15.64 -12.82 -4.28
N SER A 47 -16.82 -12.39 -3.82
CA SER A 47 -17.36 -11.04 -4.10
C SER A 47 -16.48 -9.92 -3.53
N ARG A 48 -15.78 -10.15 -2.40
CA ARG A 48 -14.89 -9.16 -1.76
C ARG A 48 -13.47 -9.15 -2.32
N ARG A 49 -13.00 -10.26 -2.92
CA ARG A 49 -11.63 -10.37 -3.45
C ARG A 49 -11.38 -9.49 -4.67
N PHE A 50 -12.35 -9.37 -5.57
CA PHE A 50 -12.18 -8.58 -6.80
C PHE A 50 -11.96 -7.09 -6.52
N PRO A 51 -12.81 -6.40 -5.70
CA PRO A 51 -12.55 -5.01 -5.32
C PRO A 51 -11.23 -4.84 -4.56
N MET A 52 -10.87 -5.79 -3.69
CA MET A 52 -9.60 -5.75 -2.95
C MET A 52 -8.39 -5.80 -3.88
N LEU A 53 -8.40 -6.68 -4.89
CA LEU A 53 -7.33 -6.76 -5.89
C LEU A 53 -7.25 -5.49 -6.73
N LEU A 54 -8.40 -4.95 -7.15
CA LEU A 54 -8.45 -3.69 -7.90
C LEU A 54 -7.87 -2.52 -7.08
N LEU A 55 -8.29 -2.39 -5.82
CA LEU A 55 -7.75 -1.41 -4.89
C LEU A 55 -6.24 -1.59 -4.67
N ALA A 56 -5.76 -2.82 -4.54
CA ALA A 56 -4.34 -3.10 -4.41
C ALA A 56 -3.56 -2.66 -5.66
N THR A 57 -4.07 -2.92 -6.86
CA THR A 57 -3.44 -2.45 -8.10
C THR A 57 -3.42 -0.93 -8.20
N PHE A 58 -4.51 -0.24 -7.84
CA PHE A 58 -4.54 1.22 -7.82
C PHE A 58 -3.59 1.81 -6.77
N ALA A 59 -3.48 1.18 -5.59
CA ALA A 59 -2.54 1.61 -4.56
C ALA A 59 -1.09 1.51 -5.06
N VAL A 60 -0.73 0.44 -5.76
CA VAL A 60 0.60 0.29 -6.37
C VAL A 60 0.83 1.37 -7.44
N LEU A 61 -0.13 1.62 -8.33
CA LEU A 61 -0.03 2.67 -9.34
C LEU A 61 0.12 4.07 -8.73
N ALA A 62 -0.68 4.38 -7.71
CA ALA A 62 -0.60 5.63 -6.98
C ALA A 62 0.77 5.80 -6.30
N LEU A 63 1.33 4.73 -5.73
CA LEU A 63 2.65 4.74 -5.13
C LEU A 63 3.75 5.02 -6.16
N VAL A 64 3.66 4.41 -7.36
CA VAL A 64 4.58 4.66 -8.47
C VAL A 64 4.48 6.11 -8.94
N LEU A 65 3.26 6.63 -9.15
CA LEU A 65 3.04 8.02 -9.55
C LEU A 65 3.57 9.01 -8.52
N ALA A 66 3.35 8.74 -7.23
CA ALA A 66 3.90 9.55 -6.15
C ALA A 66 5.43 9.54 -6.16
N ALA A 67 6.07 8.38 -6.36
CA ALA A 67 7.52 8.28 -6.46
C ALA A 67 8.07 9.08 -7.64
N ILE A 68 7.44 8.99 -8.82
CA ILE A 68 7.82 9.78 -10.01
C ILE A 68 7.68 11.28 -9.72
N GLY A 69 6.57 11.70 -9.11
CA GLY A 69 6.35 13.10 -8.73
C GLY A 69 7.41 13.62 -7.76
N ILE A 70 7.76 12.84 -6.73
CA ILE A 70 8.84 13.18 -5.79
C ILE A 70 10.16 13.32 -6.52
N ILE A 71 10.52 12.38 -7.41
CA ILE A 71 11.75 12.47 -8.20
C ILE A 71 11.77 13.76 -9.03
N GLY A 72 10.66 14.10 -9.70
CA GLY A 72 10.54 15.30 -10.51
C GLY A 72 10.71 16.59 -9.70
N VAL A 73 9.96 16.73 -8.60
CA VAL A 73 10.02 17.91 -7.73
C VAL A 73 11.40 18.07 -7.09
N VAL A 74 12.00 16.98 -6.61
CA VAL A 74 13.34 17.02 -6.01
C VAL A 74 14.41 17.32 -7.06
N SER A 75 14.33 16.74 -8.25
CA SER A 75 15.27 17.03 -9.35
C SER A 75 15.22 18.50 -9.75
N TYR A 76 14.01 19.04 -9.93
CA TYR A 76 13.82 20.45 -10.24
C TYR A 76 14.36 21.37 -9.12
N SER A 77 14.10 21.03 -7.85
CA SER A 77 14.64 21.79 -6.72
C SER A 77 16.16 21.72 -6.62
N VAL A 78 16.79 20.62 -7.06
CA VAL A 78 18.25 20.50 -7.13
C VAL A 78 18.79 21.35 -8.27
N GLU A 79 18.19 21.29 -9.45
CA GLU A 79 18.58 22.08 -10.61
C GLU A 79 18.56 23.58 -10.31
N GLN A 80 17.51 24.06 -9.65
CA GLN A 80 17.38 25.46 -9.24
C GLN A 80 18.43 25.90 -8.19
N ARG A 81 19.00 24.96 -7.44
CA ARG A 81 20.04 25.20 -6.42
C ARG A 81 21.43 24.78 -6.86
N THR A 82 21.63 24.39 -8.12
CA THR A 82 22.91 23.87 -8.62
C THR A 82 24.05 24.87 -8.42
N HIS A 83 23.78 26.17 -8.57
CA HIS A 83 24.78 27.21 -8.36
C HIS A 83 25.25 27.31 -6.90
N GLU A 84 24.33 27.23 -5.93
CA GLU A 84 24.68 27.23 -4.50
C GLU A 84 25.45 25.96 -4.12
N ILE A 85 25.02 24.82 -4.66
CA ILE A 85 25.67 23.52 -4.46
C ILE A 85 27.08 23.54 -5.04
N GLY A 86 27.26 24.11 -6.25
CA GLY A 86 28.55 24.26 -6.91
C GLY A 86 29.53 25.13 -6.13
N ILE A 87 29.08 26.27 -5.59
CA ILE A 87 29.91 27.12 -4.73
C ILE A 87 30.34 26.36 -3.46
N ARG A 88 29.41 25.66 -2.79
CA ARG A 88 29.75 24.89 -1.58
C ARG A 88 30.75 23.77 -1.86
N VAL A 89 30.59 23.06 -2.97
CA VAL A 89 31.52 22.00 -3.39
C VAL A 89 32.89 22.59 -3.72
N ALA A 90 32.96 23.74 -4.40
CA ALA A 90 34.21 24.46 -4.66
C ALA A 90 34.91 24.94 -3.38
N LEU A 91 34.15 25.26 -2.34
CA LEU A 91 34.65 25.58 -0.99
C LEU A 91 35.01 24.33 -0.14
N GLY A 92 34.92 23.12 -0.71
CA GLY A 92 35.32 21.88 -0.05
C GLY A 92 34.21 21.13 0.72
N ALA A 93 32.94 21.44 0.48
CA ALA A 93 31.83 20.70 1.07
C ALA A 93 31.85 19.22 0.61
N ARG A 94 31.59 18.30 1.54
CA ARG A 94 31.57 16.86 1.23
C ARG A 94 30.25 16.50 0.55
N SER A 95 30.27 15.44 -0.25
CA SER A 95 29.05 14.90 -0.89
C SER A 95 27.93 14.58 0.12
N VAL A 96 28.30 14.27 1.38
CA VAL A 96 27.37 14.00 2.48
C VAL A 96 26.61 15.26 2.91
N ASP A 97 27.23 16.44 2.84
CA ASP A 97 26.59 17.70 3.24
C ASP A 97 25.50 18.10 2.23
N VAL A 98 25.78 17.90 0.93
CA VAL A 98 24.81 18.10 -0.15
C VAL A 98 23.66 17.09 -0.02
N LEU A 99 23.99 15.82 0.22
CA LEU A 99 23.00 14.77 0.41
C LEU A 99 22.06 15.10 1.58
N ARG A 100 22.61 15.50 2.73
CA ARG A 100 21.84 15.87 3.93
C ARG A 100 20.96 17.10 3.71
N LEU A 101 21.43 18.08 2.95
CA LEU A 101 20.65 19.27 2.61
C LEU A 101 19.41 18.91 1.78
N VAL A 102 19.61 18.12 0.71
CA VAL A 102 18.52 17.72 -0.19
C VAL A 102 17.54 16.81 0.55
N LEU A 103 18.01 15.73 1.18
CA LEU A 103 17.15 14.82 1.93
C LEU A 103 16.44 15.52 3.09
N GLY A 104 17.11 16.40 3.83
CA GLY A 104 16.50 17.15 4.93
C GLY A 104 15.41 18.12 4.46
N GLY A 105 15.60 18.77 3.31
CA GLY A 105 14.59 19.63 2.70
C GLY A 105 13.37 18.85 2.23
N SER A 106 13.60 17.73 1.54
CA SER A 106 12.53 16.86 1.03
C SER A 106 11.76 16.15 2.16
N MET A 107 12.47 15.70 3.20
CA MET A 107 11.87 14.93 4.30
C MET A 107 10.84 15.74 5.09
N LYS A 108 11.02 17.06 5.20
CA LYS A 108 10.02 17.94 5.85
C LYS A 108 8.68 17.88 5.12
N TRP A 109 8.70 17.93 3.80
CA TRP A 109 7.48 17.83 2.97
C TRP A 109 6.87 16.44 3.02
N VAL A 110 7.69 15.39 3.01
CA VAL A 110 7.24 14.00 3.16
C VAL A 110 6.54 13.80 4.50
N LEU A 111 7.13 14.27 5.59
CA LEU A 111 6.54 14.17 6.93
C LEU A 111 5.25 14.98 7.05
N ALA A 112 5.20 16.19 6.49
CA ALA A 112 3.97 16.99 6.44
C ALA A 112 2.86 16.29 5.64
N GLY A 113 3.19 15.71 4.49
CA GLY A 113 2.24 14.92 3.71
C GLY A 113 1.76 13.66 4.46
N LEU A 114 2.66 12.99 5.18
CA LEU A 114 2.33 11.80 5.97
C LEU A 114 1.39 12.13 7.13
N THR A 115 1.67 13.19 7.90
CA THR A 115 0.80 13.58 9.02
C THR A 115 -0.58 14.00 8.52
N LEU A 116 -0.64 14.74 7.41
CA LEU A 116 -1.89 15.18 6.81
C LEU A 116 -2.69 14.01 6.21
N GLY A 117 -1.99 13.05 5.61
CA GLY A 117 -2.58 11.80 5.12
C GLY A 117 -3.15 10.92 6.23
N ILE A 118 -2.43 10.76 7.35
CA ILE A 118 -2.92 10.04 8.53
C ILE A 118 -4.15 10.73 9.11
N ALA A 119 -4.11 12.05 9.29
CA ALA A 119 -5.24 12.82 9.80
C ALA A 119 -6.47 12.68 8.88
N GLY A 120 -6.28 12.80 7.57
CA GLY A 120 -7.34 12.60 6.57
C GLY A 120 -7.92 11.19 6.58
N SER A 121 -7.06 10.17 6.67
CA SER A 121 -7.47 8.77 6.77
C SER A 121 -8.31 8.51 8.02
N LEU A 122 -7.91 9.05 9.18
CA LEU A 122 -8.65 8.92 10.44
C LEU A 122 -10.00 9.64 10.38
N GLY A 123 -10.04 10.83 9.75
CA GLY A 123 -11.26 11.58 9.53
C GLY A 123 -12.26 10.80 8.66
N LEU A 124 -11.81 10.32 7.49
CA LEU A 124 -12.65 9.51 6.59
C LEU A 124 -13.09 8.20 7.24
N ALA A 125 -12.18 7.52 7.94
CA ALA A 125 -12.47 6.29 8.67
C ALA A 125 -13.53 6.53 9.76
N HIS A 126 -13.61 7.73 10.34
CA HIS A 126 -14.65 8.11 11.30
C HIS A 126 -16.02 8.24 10.63
N LEU A 127 -16.11 8.88 9.47
CA LEU A 127 -17.36 9.03 8.72
C LEU A 127 -17.90 7.68 8.22
N LEU A 128 -17.01 6.74 7.91
CA LEU A 128 -17.35 5.42 7.36
C LEU A 128 -17.62 4.36 8.43
N ARG A 129 -17.59 4.71 9.73
CA ARG A 129 -17.75 3.75 10.85
C ARG A 129 -19.02 2.93 10.75
N ASP A 130 -20.13 3.56 10.40
CA ASP A 130 -21.44 2.90 10.34
C ASP A 130 -21.57 1.92 9.16
N LEU A 131 -20.70 2.06 8.15
CA LEU A 131 -20.60 1.13 7.01
C LEU A 131 -19.59 0.00 7.29
N LEU A 132 -18.71 0.15 8.28
CA LEU A 132 -17.61 -0.77 8.57
C LEU A 132 -18.02 -1.85 9.59
N TYR A 133 -18.85 -2.81 9.16
CA TYR A 133 -19.15 -3.98 9.99
C TYR A 133 -17.93 -4.91 10.12
N GLY A 134 -17.39 -5.02 11.34
CA GLY A 134 -16.41 -6.05 11.71
C GLY A 134 -14.93 -5.72 11.47
N VAL A 135 -14.59 -4.51 11.04
CA VAL A 135 -13.19 -4.06 10.87
C VAL A 135 -12.96 -2.82 11.72
N ARG A 136 -11.93 -2.82 12.56
CA ARG A 136 -11.57 -1.63 13.33
C ARG A 136 -11.03 -0.57 12.36
N PRO A 137 -11.66 0.62 12.24
CA PRO A 137 -11.23 1.66 11.31
C PRO A 137 -9.83 2.21 11.61
N THR A 138 -9.31 1.94 12.80
CA THR A 138 -8.03 2.45 13.32
C THR A 138 -7.17 1.29 13.80
N ASP A 139 -6.65 0.48 12.87
CA ASP A 139 -5.64 -0.52 13.20
C ASP A 139 -4.25 0.17 13.25
N PRO A 140 -3.64 0.30 14.44
CA PRO A 140 -2.34 0.96 14.58
C PRO A 140 -1.23 0.21 13.85
N LEU A 141 -1.36 -1.10 13.66
CA LEU A 141 -0.37 -1.90 12.94
C LEU A 141 -0.36 -1.57 11.46
N VAL A 142 -1.55 -1.41 10.85
CA VAL A 142 -1.69 -1.00 9.45
C VAL A 142 -1.18 0.43 9.24
N LEU A 143 -1.57 1.36 10.12
CA LEU A 143 -1.09 2.75 10.03
C LEU A 143 0.43 2.84 10.17
N GLY A 144 1.01 2.10 11.11
CA GLY A 144 2.46 2.00 11.28
C GLY A 144 3.15 1.42 10.05
N ALA A 145 2.67 0.28 9.54
CA ALA A 145 3.24 -0.38 8.38
C ALA A 145 3.19 0.49 7.11
N VAL A 146 2.06 1.15 6.85
CA VAL A 146 1.91 2.06 5.70
C VAL A 146 2.81 3.28 5.87
N SER A 147 2.92 3.84 7.06
CA SER A 147 3.81 4.99 7.33
C SER A 147 5.28 4.65 7.04
N VAL A 148 5.74 3.48 7.50
CA VAL A 148 7.09 2.99 7.21
C VAL A 148 7.29 2.75 5.72
N LEU A 149 6.33 2.10 5.06
CA LEU A 149 6.36 1.84 3.62
C LEU A 149 6.49 3.16 2.83
N LEU A 150 5.59 4.12 3.05
CA LEU A 150 5.59 5.40 2.34
C LEU A 150 6.87 6.19 2.59
N THR A 151 7.37 6.20 3.83
CA THR A 151 8.63 6.88 4.18
C THR A 151 9.82 6.23 3.48
N SER A 152 9.86 4.89 3.42
CA SER A 152 10.93 4.15 2.72
C SER A 152 10.93 4.43 1.22
N VAL A 153 9.75 4.48 0.59
CA VAL A 153 9.61 4.80 -0.84
C VAL A 153 10.03 6.24 -1.11
N ALA A 154 9.61 7.18 -0.26
CA ALA A 154 10.01 8.58 -0.38
C ALA A 154 11.54 8.75 -0.21
N LEU A 155 12.16 8.04 0.73
CA LEU A 155 13.62 8.02 0.91
C LEU A 155 14.34 7.53 -0.35
N VAL A 156 13.90 6.40 -0.91
CA VAL A 156 14.47 5.84 -2.14
C VAL A 156 14.29 6.80 -3.31
N ALA A 157 13.10 7.37 -3.46
CA ALA A 157 12.78 8.35 -4.50
C ALA A 157 13.64 9.62 -4.38
N CYS A 158 13.88 10.13 -3.17
CA CYS A 158 14.73 11.31 -2.94
C CYS A 158 16.23 11.00 -3.08
N TYR A 159 16.64 9.77 -2.79
CA TYR A 159 18.06 9.38 -2.83
C TYR A 159 18.63 9.41 -4.24
N VAL A 160 17.85 9.01 -5.25
CA VAL A 160 18.28 9.01 -6.67
C VAL A 160 18.71 10.41 -7.16
N PRO A 161 17.87 11.46 -7.10
CA PRO A 161 18.26 12.80 -7.53
C PRO A 161 19.32 13.42 -6.61
N ALA A 162 19.29 13.15 -5.31
CA ALA A 162 20.30 13.67 -4.39
C ALA A 162 21.69 13.07 -4.68
N ARG A 163 21.78 11.78 -5.03
CA ARG A 163 23.02 11.17 -5.49
C ARG A 163 23.46 11.72 -6.85
N ARG A 164 22.54 12.01 -7.76
CA ARG A 164 22.88 12.68 -9.03
C ARG A 164 23.48 14.07 -8.76
N ALA A 165 22.93 14.84 -7.82
CA ALA A 165 23.47 16.15 -7.42
C ALA A 165 24.93 16.09 -6.95
N THR A 166 25.30 15.05 -6.20
CA THR A 166 26.69 14.86 -5.73
C THR A 166 27.68 14.48 -6.83
N LYS A 167 27.19 14.03 -7.99
CA LYS A 167 27.99 13.65 -9.15
C LYS A 167 28.01 14.72 -10.24
N VAL A 168 27.30 15.84 -10.06
CA VAL A 168 27.38 16.97 -10.97
C VAL A 168 28.79 17.55 -10.84
N ASP A 169 29.54 17.47 -11.93
CA ASP A 169 30.93 17.90 -11.99
C ASP A 169 30.99 19.44 -11.83
N PRO A 170 31.67 19.99 -10.80
CA PRO A 170 31.71 21.44 -10.55
C PRO A 170 32.24 22.24 -11.74
N MET A 171 33.05 21.63 -12.61
CA MET A 171 33.55 22.24 -13.85
C MET A 171 32.46 22.44 -14.93
N VAL A 172 31.37 21.67 -14.91
CA VAL A 172 30.23 21.87 -15.83
C VAL A 172 29.30 22.96 -15.29
N ALA A 173 29.17 23.07 -13.96
CA ALA A 173 28.35 24.11 -13.32
C ALA A 173 28.90 25.54 -13.51
N LEU A 174 30.21 25.68 -13.72
CA LEU A 174 30.90 26.96 -13.98
C LEU A 174 31.07 27.30 -15.47
N ARG A 175 30.73 26.38 -16.37
CA ARG A 175 30.94 26.52 -17.82
C ARG A 175 29.68 26.86 -18.61
N TYR A 176 28.54 27.02 -17.93
CA TYR A 176 27.36 27.66 -18.49
C TYR A 176 27.42 29.18 -18.21
N GLU A 177 28.29 29.86 -18.96
CA GLU A 177 28.07 31.23 -19.45
C GLU A 177 27.84 31.13 -20.97
#